data_AF-A0A8H7SLV0-F1
#
_entry.id   AF-A0A8H7SLV0-F1
#
_cell.length_a   1.000
_cell.length_b   1.000
_cell.length_c   1.000
_cell.angle_alpha   90.00
_cell.angle_beta   90.00
_cell.angle_gamma   90.00
#
_symmetry.space_group_name_H-M   'P 1'
#
loop_
_entity.id
_entity.type
_entity.pdbx_description
1 polymer ?
#
loop_
_entity_poly.entity_id
_entity_poly.type
_entity_poly.pdbx_seq_one_letter_code
_entity_poly.pdbx_strand_id
1 'polypeptide(L)'
;MTETGRFSLKRFEFTLDLYNRYSILNQKETGPSNIKDSSYLKLPINFKVYSKDIDYGSVQRKVREQLQRSKKKTILGKEIQNLEKKLSKEKNLADSRNINDVETFYKKRKEASERLRAFYYSQKQIKRRRTYELQKRKYVDRLCSKERNYITSG
;
A
#
# COMPACT_ATOMS: atom_id res chain seq x y z
N MET A 1 7.40 2.13 -3.11
CA MET A 1 8.47 1.96 -2.12
C MET A 1 8.67 3.30 -1.45
N THR A 2 8.70 3.35 -0.14
CA THR A 2 8.99 4.58 0.61
C THR A 2 10.32 4.40 1.32
N GLU A 3 11.16 5.43 1.27
CA GLU A 3 12.47 5.43 1.91
C GLU A 3 12.60 6.64 2.81
N THR A 4 13.11 6.41 4.01
CA THR A 4 13.39 7.46 5.00
C THR A 4 14.89 7.44 5.27
N GLY A 5 15.57 8.49 4.82
CA GLY A 5 17.01 8.67 4.99
C GLY A 5 17.29 9.51 6.22
N ARG A 6 18.24 9.07 7.03
CA ARG A 6 18.73 9.87 8.16
C ARG A 6 19.79 10.85 7.70
N PHE A 7 19.50 12.14 7.82
CA PHE A 7 20.41 13.21 7.41
C PHE A 7 20.63 14.17 8.58
N SER A 8 21.81 14.09 9.20
CA SER A 8 22.16 14.94 10.34
C SER A 8 22.67 16.31 9.88
N LEU A 9 22.52 17.32 10.74
CA LEU A 9 23.02 18.67 10.46
C LEU A 9 24.54 18.69 10.21
N LYS A 10 25.31 17.94 11.00
CA LYS A 10 26.77 17.78 10.81
C LYS A 10 27.13 17.22 9.43
N ARG A 11 26.33 16.25 8.95
CA ARG A 11 26.51 15.67 7.63
C ARG A 11 26.13 16.66 6.53
N PHE A 12 25.10 17.48 6.76
CA PHE A 12 24.73 18.56 5.86
C PHE A 12 25.85 19.60 5.72
N GLU A 13 26.39 20.07 6.84
CA GLU A 13 27.54 20.99 6.88
C GLU A 13 28.73 20.41 6.12
N PHE A 14 29.08 19.14 6.37
CA PHE A 14 30.13 18.45 5.63
C PHE A 14 29.87 18.41 4.12
N THR A 15 28.62 18.14 3.69
CA THR A 15 28.28 18.13 2.27
C THR A 15 28.30 19.53 1.64
N LEU A 16 27.91 20.57 2.38
CA LEU A 16 28.01 21.96 1.93
C LEU A 16 29.47 22.40 1.79
N ASP A 17 30.32 22.06 2.75
CA ASP A 17 31.75 22.34 2.70
C ASP A 17 32.41 21.69 1.47
N LEU A 18 32.07 20.43 1.20
CA LEU A 18 32.54 19.75 -0.01
C LEU A 18 32.02 20.46 -1.28
N TYR A 19 30.74 20.80 -1.33
CA TYR A 19 30.15 21.48 -2.49
C TYR A 19 30.82 22.84 -2.75
N ASN A 20 31.00 23.65 -1.71
CA ASN A 20 31.63 24.96 -1.82
C ASN A 20 33.08 24.85 -2.32
N ARG A 21 33.85 23.87 -1.83
CA ARG A 21 35.24 23.66 -2.25
C ARG A 21 35.38 23.23 -3.71
N TYR A 22 34.58 22.28 -4.15
CA TYR A 22 34.73 21.69 -5.49
C TYR A 22 33.90 22.40 -6.57
N SER A 23 32.73 22.96 -6.24
CA SER A 23 31.81 23.56 -7.22
C SER A 23 31.93 25.08 -7.32
N ILE A 24 32.20 25.78 -6.21
CA ILE A 24 32.23 27.26 -6.18
C ILE A 24 33.67 27.77 -6.23
N LEU A 25 34.58 27.13 -5.49
CA LEU A 25 35.95 27.62 -5.35
C LEU A 25 36.94 27.08 -6.40
N ASN A 26 36.53 26.15 -7.27
CA ASN A 26 37.35 25.56 -8.36
C ASN A 26 38.78 25.13 -7.95
N GLN A 27 38.99 24.80 -6.67
CA GLN A 27 40.30 24.39 -6.17
C GLN A 27 40.60 22.98 -6.69
N LYS A 28 41.50 22.88 -7.68
CA LYS A 28 41.86 21.61 -8.34
C LYS A 28 42.89 20.78 -7.57
N GLU A 29 43.60 21.34 -6.60
CA GLU A 29 44.81 20.72 -6.08
C GLU A 29 44.94 20.91 -4.58
N THR A 30 44.23 20.06 -3.85
CA THR A 30 44.70 19.42 -2.62
C THR A 30 43.62 18.45 -2.20
N GLY A 31 43.88 17.15 -2.40
CA GLY A 31 43.06 16.12 -1.76
C GLY A 31 42.96 16.45 -0.27
N PRO A 32 41.76 16.36 0.33
CA PRO A 32 41.50 16.93 1.64
C PRO A 32 42.43 16.31 2.69
N SER A 33 43.47 17.06 3.07
CA SER A 33 44.45 16.66 4.09
C SER A 33 43.86 16.67 5.51
N ASN A 34 42.60 17.11 5.65
CA ASN A 34 41.83 17.10 6.88
C ASN A 34 40.34 16.77 6.58
N ILE A 35 40.04 15.58 6.03
CA ILE A 35 38.66 15.06 6.10
C ILE A 35 38.41 14.66 7.56
N LYS A 36 37.94 15.61 8.37
CA LYS A 36 37.68 15.38 9.79
C LYS A 36 36.69 14.22 10.05
N ASP A 37 35.89 13.83 9.06
CA ASP A 37 34.95 12.71 9.15
C ASP A 37 34.81 11.91 7.83
N SER A 38 35.74 10.97 7.59
CA SER A 38 35.66 9.99 6.47
C SER A 38 34.36 9.15 6.50
N SER A 39 33.71 9.07 7.67
CA SER A 39 32.43 8.38 7.87
C SER A 39 31.28 8.99 7.04
N TYR A 40 31.28 10.31 6.80
CA TYR A 40 30.21 11.00 6.08
C TYR A 40 30.27 10.87 4.56
N LEU A 41 31.38 10.34 4.02
CA LEU A 41 31.48 9.99 2.59
C LEU A 41 30.56 8.81 2.22
N LYS A 42 30.29 7.89 3.15
CA LYS A 42 29.41 6.74 2.92
C LYS A 42 27.95 7.11 3.16
N LEU A 43 27.07 6.87 2.19
CA LEU A 43 25.62 7.12 2.33
C LEU A 43 25.04 6.42 3.58
N PRO A 44 24.11 7.06 4.31
CA PRO A 44 23.52 6.44 5.49
C PRO A 44 22.62 5.27 5.06
N ILE A 45 22.50 4.26 5.93
CA ILE A 45 21.57 3.14 5.70
C ILE A 45 20.16 3.69 5.83
N ASN A 46 19.34 3.68 4.77
CA ASN A 46 17.97 4.17 4.80
C ASN A 46 16.99 3.16 5.40
N PHE A 47 15.94 3.66 6.07
CA PHE A 47 14.78 2.85 6.44
C PHE A 47 13.86 2.68 5.23
N LYS A 48 13.75 1.45 4.72
CA LYS A 48 12.96 1.13 3.52
C LYS A 48 11.71 0.36 3.88
N VAL A 49 10.59 0.72 3.27
CA VAL A 49 9.33 -0.02 3.37
C VAL A 49 8.82 -0.37 1.98
N TYR A 50 8.62 -1.66 1.74
CA TYR A 50 8.05 -2.16 0.50
C TYR A 50 6.54 -2.39 0.64
N SER A 51 5.83 -2.31 -0.49
CA SER A 51 4.39 -2.60 -0.54
C SER A 51 4.08 -4.02 -0.07
N LYS A 52 5.01 -4.97 -0.28
CA LYS A 52 4.89 -6.36 0.17
C LYS A 52 4.90 -6.47 1.70
N ASP A 53 5.72 -5.66 2.37
CA ASP A 53 5.81 -5.65 3.83
C ASP A 53 4.52 -5.12 4.44
N ILE A 54 3.95 -4.09 3.83
CA ILE A 54 2.67 -3.51 4.24
C ILE A 54 1.54 -4.52 4.04
N ASP A 55 1.49 -5.17 2.88
CA ASP A 55 0.46 -6.16 2.54
C ASP A 55 0.51 -7.39 3.47
N TYR A 56 1.71 -7.82 3.84
CA TYR A 56 1.91 -8.88 4.82
C TYR A 56 1.59 -8.43 6.26
N GLY A 57 2.17 -7.31 6.68
CA GLY A 57 2.07 -6.80 8.05
C GLY A 57 0.70 -6.26 8.44
N SER A 58 -0.04 -5.69 7.49
CA SER A 58 -1.45 -5.32 7.66
C SER A 58 -2.40 -6.52 7.56
N VAL A 59 -1.89 -7.72 7.24
CA VAL A 59 -2.67 -8.96 7.09
C VAL A 59 -3.64 -8.92 5.89
N GLN A 60 -3.51 -7.94 5.01
CA GLN A 60 -4.35 -7.77 3.83
C GLN A 60 -4.26 -8.96 2.88
N ARG A 61 -3.05 -9.49 2.67
CA ARG A 61 -2.84 -10.72 1.88
C ARG A 61 -3.69 -11.88 2.41
N LYS A 62 -3.65 -12.14 3.71
CA LYS A 62 -4.41 -13.22 4.35
C LYS A 62 -5.92 -13.03 4.17
N VAL A 63 -6.43 -11.80 4.29
CA VAL A 63 -7.85 -11.50 4.08
C VAL A 63 -8.29 -11.81 2.64
N ARG A 64 -7.49 -11.39 1.64
CA ARG A 64 -7.77 -11.70 0.23
C ARG A 64 -7.76 -13.19 -0.04
N GLU A 65 -6.76 -13.91 0.45
CA GLU A 65 -6.67 -15.37 0.29
C GLU A 65 -7.87 -16.08 0.94
N GLN A 66 -8.28 -15.67 2.13
CA GLN A 66 -9.47 -16.23 2.79
C GLN A 66 -10.76 -15.97 2.01
N LEU A 67 -10.92 -14.78 1.44
CA LEU A 67 -12.07 -14.44 0.60
C LEU A 67 -12.09 -15.30 -0.66
N GLN A 68 -10.95 -15.42 -1.36
CA GLN A 68 -10.84 -16.29 -2.54
C GLN A 68 -11.13 -17.75 -2.21
N ARG A 69 -10.60 -18.26 -1.08
CA ARG A 69 -10.92 -19.61 -0.60
C ARG A 69 -12.42 -19.77 -0.31
N SER A 70 -13.07 -18.78 0.30
CA SER A 70 -14.51 -18.84 0.57
C SER A 70 -15.35 -18.88 -0.70
N LYS A 71 -14.95 -18.13 -1.75
CA LYS A 71 -15.60 -18.19 -3.07
C LYS A 71 -15.44 -19.57 -3.72
N LYS A 72 -14.25 -20.16 -3.65
CA LYS A 72 -13.98 -21.47 -4.29
C LYS A 72 -14.58 -22.66 -3.52
N LYS A 73 -14.63 -22.60 -2.19
CA LYS A 73 -15.01 -23.74 -1.33
C LYS A 73 -16.52 -23.89 -1.16
N THR A 74 -17.25 -22.79 -0.93
CA THR A 74 -18.68 -22.83 -0.60
C THR A 74 -19.53 -22.82 -1.87
N ILE A 75 -20.66 -23.54 -1.87
CA ILE A 75 -21.64 -23.54 -2.98
C ILE A 75 -22.11 -22.10 -3.28
N LEU A 76 -22.59 -21.39 -2.26
CA LEU A 76 -22.93 -19.96 -2.33
C LEU A 76 -21.77 -19.11 -2.88
N GLY A 77 -20.53 -19.43 -2.49
CA GLY A 77 -19.34 -18.71 -2.98
C GLY A 77 -19.12 -18.88 -4.48
N LYS A 78 -19.34 -20.09 -5.01
CA LYS A 78 -19.25 -20.39 -6.44
C LYS A 78 -20.37 -19.70 -7.21
N GLU A 79 -21.59 -19.70 -6.67
CA GLU A 79 -22.73 -18.97 -7.26
C GLU A 79 -22.43 -17.48 -7.36
N ILE A 80 -21.92 -16.86 -6.29
CA ILE A 80 -21.50 -15.45 -6.30
C ILE A 80 -20.40 -15.21 -7.33
N GLN A 81 -19.40 -16.10 -7.41
CA GLN A 81 -18.34 -15.98 -8.42
C GLN A 81 -18.89 -16.06 -9.85
N ASN A 82 -19.88 -16.92 -10.09
CA ASN A 82 -20.54 -17.03 -11.39
C ASN A 82 -21.41 -15.80 -11.68
N LEU A 83 -22.11 -15.26 -10.68
CA LEU A 83 -22.88 -14.03 -10.81
C LEU A 83 -21.98 -12.83 -11.14
N GLU A 84 -20.84 -12.68 -10.48
CA GLU A 84 -19.86 -11.63 -10.79
C GLU A 84 -19.34 -11.75 -12.23
N LYS A 85 -19.05 -12.98 -12.68
CA LYS A 85 -18.63 -13.24 -14.07
C LYS A 85 -19.74 -12.91 -15.08
N LYS A 86 -21.00 -13.21 -14.76
CA LYS A 86 -22.15 -12.87 -15.61
C LYS A 86 -22.29 -11.35 -15.71
N LEU A 87 -22.34 -10.66 -14.57
CA LEU A 87 -22.43 -9.20 -14.52
C LEU A 87 -21.27 -8.49 -15.24
N SER A 88 -20.05 -9.04 -15.19
CA SER A 88 -18.90 -8.45 -15.89
C SER A 88 -19.00 -8.56 -17.42
N LYS A 89 -19.78 -9.52 -17.94
CA LYS A 89 -19.97 -9.72 -19.39
C LYS A 89 -21.21 -9.00 -19.93
N GLU A 90 -22.11 -8.57 -19.06
CA GLU A 90 -23.32 -7.88 -19.45
C GLU A 90 -23.01 -6.49 -20.00
N LYS A 91 -23.84 -6.04 -20.95
CA LYS A 91 -23.76 -4.70 -21.53
C LYS A 91 -23.94 -3.65 -20.44
N ASN A 92 -23.23 -2.53 -20.57
CA ASN A 92 -23.36 -1.47 -19.60
C ASN A 92 -24.71 -0.74 -19.80
N LEU A 93 -25.16 -0.02 -18.78
CA LEU A 93 -26.38 0.79 -18.90
C LEU A 93 -26.27 1.80 -20.05
N ALA A 94 -25.07 2.29 -20.34
CA ALA A 94 -24.82 3.22 -21.45
C ALA A 94 -25.15 2.62 -22.83
N ASP A 95 -25.20 1.30 -22.97
CA ASP A 95 -25.45 0.63 -24.25
C ASP A 95 -26.97 0.42 -24.50
N SER A 96 -27.84 0.77 -23.55
CA SER A 96 -29.29 0.61 -23.68
C SER A 96 -29.87 1.62 -24.66
N ARG A 97 -30.67 1.16 -25.62
CA ARG A 97 -31.33 2.02 -26.61
C ARG A 97 -32.82 2.25 -26.31
N ASN A 98 -33.40 1.43 -25.45
CA ASN A 98 -34.82 1.48 -25.10
C ASN A 98 -35.02 1.47 -23.57
N ILE A 99 -36.14 2.04 -23.13
CA ILE A 99 -36.58 2.05 -21.73
C ILE A 99 -36.74 0.62 -21.19
N ASN A 100 -37.25 -0.30 -22.00
CA ASN A 100 -37.38 -1.72 -21.60
C ASN A 100 -36.02 -2.38 -21.32
N ASP A 101 -34.97 -2.02 -22.07
CA ASP A 101 -33.62 -2.51 -21.84
C ASP A 101 -33.08 -1.98 -20.50
N VAL A 102 -33.37 -0.71 -20.19
CA VAL A 102 -33.01 -0.08 -18.92
C VAL A 102 -33.71 -0.77 -17.74
N GLU A 103 -35.01 -1.04 -17.86
CA GLU A 103 -35.79 -1.65 -16.78
C GLU A 103 -35.35 -3.09 -16.50
N THR A 104 -35.12 -3.89 -17.55
CA THR A 104 -34.63 -5.26 -17.41
C THR A 104 -33.22 -5.30 -16.84
N PHE A 105 -32.35 -4.38 -17.23
CA PHE A 105 -31.03 -4.21 -16.64
C PHE A 105 -31.12 -3.86 -15.15
N TYR A 106 -31.99 -2.90 -14.79
CA TYR A 106 -32.19 -2.50 -13.39
C TYR A 106 -32.65 -3.69 -12.53
N LYS A 107 -33.67 -4.44 -12.98
CA LYS A 107 -34.19 -5.60 -12.24
C LYS A 107 -33.10 -6.65 -12.00
N LYS A 108 -32.37 -7.04 -13.04
CA LYS A 108 -31.24 -8.00 -12.93
C LYS A 108 -30.17 -7.51 -11.96
N ARG A 109 -29.82 -6.23 -12.03
CA ARG A 109 -28.77 -5.64 -11.19
C ARG A 109 -29.20 -5.52 -9.73
N LYS A 110 -30.48 -5.24 -9.48
CA LYS A 110 -31.07 -5.23 -8.13
C LYS A 110 -31.04 -6.62 -7.49
N GLU A 111 -31.50 -7.64 -8.20
CA GLU A 111 -31.47 -9.04 -7.72
C GLU A 111 -30.03 -9.51 -7.44
N ALA A 112 -29.09 -9.21 -8.34
CA ALA A 112 -27.69 -9.56 -8.13
C ALA A 112 -27.06 -8.79 -6.95
N SER A 113 -27.41 -7.52 -6.78
CA SER A 113 -26.95 -6.67 -5.67
C SER A 113 -27.34 -7.26 -4.31
N GLU A 114 -28.59 -7.73 -4.15
CA GLU A 114 -29.05 -8.34 -2.90
C GLU A 114 -28.26 -9.60 -2.54
N ARG A 115 -28.02 -10.48 -3.52
CA ARG A 115 -27.22 -11.70 -3.33
C ARG A 115 -25.77 -11.38 -3.01
N LEU A 116 -25.16 -10.46 -3.74
CA LEU A 116 -23.79 -10.00 -3.47
C LEU A 116 -23.70 -9.38 -2.06
N ARG A 117 -24.68 -8.55 -1.68
CA ARG A 117 -24.72 -7.91 -0.38
C ARG A 117 -24.81 -8.94 0.74
N ALA A 118 -25.68 -9.95 0.61
CA ALA A 118 -25.81 -11.01 1.59
C ALA A 118 -24.47 -11.75 1.83
N PHE A 119 -23.70 -12.02 0.78
CA PHE A 119 -22.40 -12.68 0.90
C PHE A 119 -21.33 -11.76 1.52
N TYR A 120 -21.12 -10.57 0.96
CA TYR A 120 -20.03 -9.66 1.33
C TYR A 120 -20.27 -8.93 2.65
N TYR A 121 -21.52 -8.62 2.98
CA TYR A 121 -21.92 -8.00 4.23
C TYR A 121 -22.51 -8.99 5.23
N SER A 122 -22.25 -10.29 5.04
CA SER A 122 -22.54 -11.27 6.09
C SER A 122 -21.80 -10.90 7.38
N GLN A 123 -22.38 -11.24 8.53
CA GLN A 123 -21.80 -10.96 9.84
C GLN A 123 -20.36 -11.49 9.97
N LYS A 124 -20.08 -12.63 9.34
CA LYS A 124 -18.74 -13.21 9.28
C LYS A 124 -17.74 -12.32 8.56
N GLN A 125 -18.11 -11.74 7.42
CA GLN A 125 -17.24 -10.84 6.66
C GLN A 125 -17.09 -9.49 7.34
N ILE A 126 -18.16 -8.96 7.96
CA ILE A 126 -18.11 -7.73 8.75
C ILE A 126 -17.10 -7.87 9.90
N LYS A 127 -17.20 -8.95 10.70
CA LYS A 127 -16.26 -9.21 11.79
C LYS A 127 -14.82 -9.32 11.29
N ARG A 128 -14.59 -10.02 10.17
CA ARG A 128 -13.27 -10.13 9.54
C ARG A 128 -12.73 -8.77 9.10
N ARG A 129 -13.54 -7.95 8.44
CA ARG A 129 -13.16 -6.59 8.04
C ARG A 129 -12.79 -5.76 9.26
N ARG A 130 -13.57 -5.80 10.33
CA ARG A 130 -13.25 -5.10 11.58
C ARG A 130 -11.90 -5.55 12.16
N THR A 131 -11.62 -6.85 12.19
CA THR A 131 -10.32 -7.35 12.67
C THR A 131 -9.16 -6.90 11.80
N TYR A 132 -9.34 -6.87 10.48
CA TYR A 132 -8.35 -6.38 9.53
C TYR A 132 -8.05 -4.88 9.74
N GLU A 133 -9.08 -4.04 9.85
CA GLU A 133 -8.90 -2.60 10.08
C GLU A 133 -8.14 -2.33 11.38
N LEU A 134 -8.44 -3.08 12.46
CA LEU A 134 -7.70 -2.97 13.72
C LEU A 134 -6.24 -3.40 13.58
N GLN A 135 -5.97 -4.51 12.89
CA GLN A 135 -4.61 -4.99 12.66
C GLN A 135 -3.81 -4.03 11.77
N LYS A 136 -4.44 -3.49 10.74
CA LYS A 136 -3.85 -2.49 9.85
C LYS A 136 -3.44 -1.25 10.63
N ARG A 137 -4.33 -0.68 11.46
CA ARG A 137 -4.02 0.47 12.32
C ARG A 137 -2.81 0.20 13.21
N LYS A 138 -2.85 -0.90 13.99
CA LYS A 138 -1.72 -1.31 14.86
C LYS A 138 -0.41 -1.55 14.09
N TYR A 139 -0.48 -2.04 12.86
CA TYR A 139 0.71 -2.22 12.03
C TYR A 139 1.29 -0.88 11.56
N VAL A 140 0.43 0.03 11.08
CA VAL A 140 0.84 1.38 10.68
C VAL A 140 1.46 2.13 11.85
N ASP A 141 0.84 2.09 13.04
CA ASP A 141 1.37 2.76 14.24
C ASP A 141 2.77 2.25 14.61
N ARG A 142 2.97 0.92 14.56
CA ARG A 142 4.27 0.28 14.80
C ARG A 142 5.28 0.63 13.71
N LEU A 143 4.86 0.71 12.45
CA LEU A 143 5.72 1.07 11.34
C LEU A 143 6.24 2.50 11.48
N CYS A 144 5.33 3.45 11.73
CA CYS A 144 5.70 4.85 11.99
C CYS A 144 6.56 5.00 13.24
N SER A 145 6.32 4.20 14.30
CA SER A 145 7.19 4.21 15.47
C SER A 145 8.60 3.70 15.16
N LYS A 146 8.74 2.65 14.34
CA LYS A 146 10.05 2.15 13.90
C LYS A 146 10.80 3.20 13.06
N GLU A 147 10.08 3.87 12.17
CA GLU A 147 10.63 4.96 11.37
C GLU A 147 11.12 6.12 12.26
N ARG A 148 10.32 6.57 13.23
CA ARG A 148 10.73 7.60 14.20
C ARG A 148 11.94 7.18 15.00
N ASN A 149 11.93 5.95 15.53
CA ASN A 149 13.06 5.42 16.29
C ASN A 149 14.32 5.38 15.42
N TYR A 150 14.22 4.97 14.15
CA TYR A 150 15.35 4.97 13.21
C TYR A 150 15.94 6.38 13.02
N ILE A 151 15.12 7.43 13.01
CA ILE A 151 15.59 8.83 12.93
C ILE A 151 16.31 9.25 14.23
N THR A 152 15.78 8.86 15.40
CA THR A 152 16.30 9.29 16.70
C THR A 152 17.49 8.49 17.23
N SER A 153 17.66 7.23 16.79
CA SER A 153 18.58 6.25 17.41
C SER A 153 20.02 6.22 16.88
N GLY A 154 20.54 7.31 16.33
CA GLY A 154 22.01 7.36 16.13
C GLY A 154 22.62 8.73 16.20
#